data_AF-A0A4R2JDE2-F1
#
_entry.id   AF-A0A4R2JDE2-F1
#
_cell.length_a   1.000
_cell.length_b   1.000
_cell.length_c   1.000
_cell.angle_alpha   90.00
_cell.angle_beta   90.00
_cell.angle_gamma   90.00
#
_symmetry.space_group_name_H-M   'P 1'
#
loop_
_entity.id
_entity.type
_entity.pdbx_description
1 polymer ?
#
loop_
_entity_poly.entity_id
_entity_poly.type
_entity_poly.pdbx_seq_one_letter_code
_entity_poly.pdbx_strand_id
1 'polypeptide(L)'
;MNLAYGEMEPQDNIISKENARNIFLNTIKKEMPEILHTLYNNVYPIYRQLIIEIEEAKKVQTNYISRLNKYKNKKNEFTILAWNDKDIEDAINHYINELTDEFYPDLIPLKDELIKWAERYNINCSWILETAIETMGHWYRLSPYVGNKIYEEWQYRGVVFWGLGLPLFEFSEKFKWDIAFETEKQFKEKVRTKFNEYLNKYIEKCRIKAQEMNYTKSIEKRQVEHFEWFVLYQIKGWELPKITEFISQRTGKFYEESNIYKNVKKISQLIELPLRDGYR
;
A
#
# COMPACT_ATOMS: atom_id res chain seq x y z
N MET A 1 -8.40 3.00 -13.81
CA MET A 1 -7.82 3.57 -12.57
C MET A 1 -6.79 4.61 -12.98
N ASN A 2 -7.00 5.89 -12.68
CA ASN A 2 -6.00 6.93 -12.99
C ASN A 2 -4.89 6.82 -11.95
N LEU A 3 -3.70 6.38 -12.38
CA LEU A 3 -2.53 6.33 -11.51
C LEU A 3 -1.93 7.74 -11.41
N ALA A 4 -1.49 8.11 -10.21
CA ALA A 4 -0.79 9.37 -9.97
C ALA A 4 0.72 9.12 -10.00
N TYR A 5 1.47 9.89 -10.78
CA TYR A 5 2.94 9.83 -10.78
C TYR A 5 3.50 10.90 -9.83
N GLY A 6 4.44 10.52 -8.96
CA GLY A 6 5.08 11.43 -8.01
C GLY A 6 6.08 12.36 -8.70
N GLU A 7 6.07 13.64 -8.35
CA GLU A 7 7.08 14.61 -8.77
C GLU A 7 8.21 14.73 -7.74
N MET A 8 9.44 14.75 -8.27
CA MET A 8 10.72 14.85 -7.56
C MET A 8 11.10 16.33 -7.37
N GLU A 9 10.49 17.01 -6.43
CA GLU A 9 10.94 18.34 -5.96
C GLU A 9 11.11 18.24 -4.43
N PRO A 10 12.34 18.34 -3.87
CA PRO A 10 12.58 18.22 -2.42
C PRO A 10 11.80 19.22 -1.54
N GLN A 11 11.20 20.25 -2.14
CA GLN A 11 10.44 21.32 -1.47
C GLN A 11 8.92 21.22 -1.71
N ASP A 12 8.48 20.32 -2.59
CA ASP A 12 7.06 20.06 -2.79
C ASP A 12 6.66 18.88 -1.93
N ASN A 13 6.03 19.17 -0.79
CA ASN A 13 5.41 18.20 0.13
C ASN A 13 4.26 17.39 -0.50
N ILE A 14 4.25 17.18 -1.81
CA ILE A 14 3.24 16.46 -2.58
C ILE A 14 3.51 14.96 -2.41
N ILE A 15 2.51 14.23 -1.96
CA ILE A 15 2.60 12.79 -1.72
C ILE A 15 1.79 12.07 -2.80
N SER A 16 2.35 11.02 -3.42
CA SER A 16 1.59 10.14 -4.32
C SER A 16 0.56 9.33 -3.52
N LYS A 17 -0.51 8.85 -4.17
CA LYS A 17 -1.49 7.97 -3.52
C LYS A 17 -0.81 6.76 -2.84
N GLU A 18 0.14 6.13 -3.52
CA GLU A 18 0.83 4.96 -2.98
C GLU A 18 1.73 5.30 -1.79
N ASN A 19 2.50 6.40 -1.87
CA ASN A 19 3.24 6.86 -0.70
C ASN A 19 2.31 7.24 0.45
N ALA A 20 1.15 7.82 0.16
CA ALA A 20 0.16 8.14 1.19
C ALA A 20 -0.38 6.87 1.87
N ARG A 21 -0.66 5.81 1.10
CA ARG A 21 -1.01 4.49 1.65
C ARG A 21 0.11 3.91 2.53
N ASN A 22 1.36 3.99 2.07
CA ASN A 22 2.51 3.52 2.86
C ASN A 22 2.70 4.32 4.15
N ILE A 23 2.55 5.65 4.10
CA ILE A 23 2.61 6.51 5.30
C ILE A 23 1.46 6.16 6.24
N PHE A 24 0.25 5.93 5.72
CA PHE A 24 -0.90 5.51 6.50
C PHE A 24 -0.66 4.17 7.21
N LEU A 25 -0.20 3.13 6.51
CA LEU A 25 0.11 1.81 7.08
C LEU A 25 1.19 1.89 8.18
N ASN A 26 2.24 2.69 7.94
CA ASN A 26 3.26 2.98 8.96
C ASN A 26 2.66 3.70 10.18
N THR A 27 1.73 4.62 9.94
CA THR A 27 1.04 5.34 11.01
C THR A 27 0.13 4.42 11.81
N ILE A 28 -0.60 3.50 11.16
CA ILE A 28 -1.34 2.43 11.84
C ILE A 28 -0.42 1.65 12.76
N LYS A 29 0.69 1.14 12.23
CA LYS A 29 1.61 0.33 13.02
C LYS A 29 2.13 1.06 14.25
N LYS A 30 2.45 2.36 14.10
CA LYS A 30 2.92 3.20 15.21
C LYS A 30 1.84 3.44 16.25
N GLU A 31 0.64 3.83 15.81
CA GLU A 31 -0.43 4.29 16.70
C GLU A 31 -1.29 3.14 17.24
N MET A 32 -1.34 2.02 16.53
CA MET A 32 -2.22 0.88 16.79
C MET A 32 -1.63 -0.47 16.32
N PRO A 33 -0.49 -0.91 16.90
CA PRO A 33 0.21 -2.13 16.48
C PRO A 33 -0.65 -3.41 16.60
N GLU A 34 -1.67 -3.42 17.45
CA GLU A 34 -2.58 -4.56 17.63
C GLU A 34 -3.34 -4.96 16.36
N ILE A 35 -3.46 -4.06 15.38
CA ILE A 35 -4.02 -4.41 14.06
C ILE A 35 -3.21 -5.54 13.43
N LEU A 36 -1.88 -5.42 13.43
CA LEU A 36 -1.00 -6.43 12.87
C LEU A 36 -0.96 -7.69 13.74
N HIS A 37 -0.98 -7.54 15.07
CA HIS A 37 -1.07 -8.69 15.97
C HIS A 37 -2.36 -9.49 15.73
N THR A 38 -3.49 -8.84 15.53
CA THR A 38 -4.77 -9.52 15.29
C THR A 38 -4.86 -10.11 13.89
N LEU A 39 -4.26 -9.46 12.88
CA LEU A 39 -4.09 -10.06 11.55
C LEU A 39 -3.26 -11.36 11.66
N TYR A 40 -2.14 -11.31 12.39
CA TYR A 40 -1.25 -12.45 12.60
C TYR A 40 -1.88 -13.58 13.43
N ASN A 41 -2.59 -13.26 14.50
CA ASN A 41 -3.10 -14.28 15.42
C ASN A 41 -4.44 -14.88 14.95
N ASN A 42 -5.28 -14.11 14.26
CA ASN A 42 -6.64 -14.54 13.92
C ASN A 42 -6.78 -14.98 12.45
N VAL A 43 -6.18 -14.22 11.53
CA VAL A 43 -6.38 -14.43 10.08
C VAL A 43 -5.28 -15.30 9.48
N TYR A 44 -4.01 -15.03 9.83
CA TYR A 44 -2.87 -15.73 9.27
C TYR A 44 -2.86 -17.25 9.47
N PRO A 45 -3.36 -17.84 10.58
CA PRO A 45 -3.45 -19.29 10.70
C PRO A 45 -4.34 -19.93 9.64
N ILE A 46 -5.44 -19.25 9.26
CA ILE A 46 -6.36 -19.69 8.20
C ILE A 46 -5.66 -19.60 6.85
N TYR A 47 -5.00 -18.48 6.57
CA TYR A 47 -4.18 -18.30 5.35
C TYR A 47 -3.12 -19.39 5.23
N ARG A 48 -2.34 -19.62 6.30
CA ARG A 48 -1.28 -20.63 6.33
C ARG A 48 -1.81 -22.03 6.09
N GLN A 49 -2.94 -22.39 6.71
CA GLN A 49 -3.57 -23.70 6.51
C GLN A 49 -4.01 -23.89 5.06
N LEU A 50 -4.60 -22.86 4.44
CA LEU A 50 -4.98 -22.87 3.03
C LEU A 50 -3.76 -23.12 2.11
N ILE A 51 -2.64 -22.42 2.34
CA ILE A 51 -1.42 -22.60 1.55
C ILE A 51 -0.87 -24.03 1.69
N ILE A 52 -0.86 -24.58 2.91
CA ILE A 52 -0.42 -25.97 3.14
C ILE A 52 -1.31 -26.94 2.36
N GLU A 53 -2.64 -26.78 2.40
CA GLU A 53 -3.58 -27.63 1.62
C GLU A 53 -3.34 -27.53 0.11
N ILE A 54 -3.01 -26.34 -0.40
CA ILE A 54 -2.66 -26.11 -1.81
C ILE A 54 -1.36 -26.84 -2.17
N GLU A 55 -0.32 -26.69 -1.35
CA GLU A 55 0.97 -27.34 -1.58
C GLU A 55 0.87 -28.87 -1.49
N GLU A 56 0.06 -29.39 -0.58
CA GLU A 56 -0.21 -30.83 -0.48
C GLU A 56 -1.00 -31.38 -1.66
N ALA A 57 -2.00 -30.63 -2.15
CA ALA A 57 -2.78 -30.99 -3.33
C ALA A 57 -1.92 -31.05 -4.61
N LYS A 58 -0.87 -30.22 -4.70
CA LYS A 58 0.10 -30.23 -5.81
C LYS A 58 1.00 -31.47 -5.84
N LYS A 59 1.23 -32.13 -4.70
CA LYS A 59 2.18 -33.26 -4.61
C LYS A 59 1.63 -34.53 -5.26
N VAL A 60 0.35 -34.84 -5.04
CA VAL A 60 -0.28 -36.09 -5.51
C VAL A 60 -1.74 -35.86 -5.89
N GLN A 61 -2.19 -36.45 -7.01
CA GLN A 61 -3.56 -36.32 -7.52
C GLN A 61 -4.64 -36.71 -6.50
N THR A 62 -4.40 -37.71 -5.65
CA THR A 62 -5.34 -38.13 -4.61
C THR A 62 -5.59 -37.04 -3.57
N ASN A 63 -4.57 -36.23 -3.25
CA ASN A 63 -4.72 -35.09 -2.34
C ASN A 63 -5.60 -34.01 -2.95
N TYR A 64 -5.45 -33.74 -4.25
CA TYR A 64 -6.34 -32.82 -4.96
C TYR A 64 -7.80 -33.30 -4.94
N ILE A 65 -8.05 -34.58 -5.24
CA ILE A 65 -9.41 -35.14 -5.19
C ILE A 65 -9.99 -35.05 -3.78
N SER A 66 -9.20 -35.33 -2.75
CA SER A 66 -9.60 -35.18 -1.35
C SER A 66 -10.01 -33.73 -1.02
N ARG A 67 -9.18 -32.77 -1.41
CA ARG A 67 -9.46 -31.34 -1.22
C ARG A 67 -10.70 -30.90 -2.01
N LEU A 68 -10.85 -31.34 -3.26
CA LEU A 68 -12.05 -31.08 -4.06
C LEU A 68 -13.30 -31.61 -3.38
N ASN A 69 -13.29 -32.85 -2.90
CA ASN A 69 -14.42 -33.44 -2.20
C ASN A 69 -14.76 -32.73 -0.88
N LYS A 70 -13.76 -32.19 -0.17
CA LYS A 70 -13.94 -31.39 1.05
C LYS A 70 -14.76 -30.12 0.79
N TYR A 71 -14.51 -29.44 -0.33
CA TYR A 71 -15.12 -28.14 -0.63
C TYR A 71 -16.24 -28.20 -1.68
N LYS A 72 -16.47 -29.37 -2.30
CA LYS A 72 -17.53 -29.55 -3.30
C LYS A 72 -18.89 -29.30 -2.67
N ASN A 73 -19.52 -28.20 -3.07
CA ASN A 73 -20.91 -27.94 -2.71
C ASN A 73 -21.83 -28.86 -3.53
N LYS A 74 -22.79 -29.53 -2.89
CA LYS A 74 -23.79 -30.37 -3.58
C LYS A 74 -24.61 -29.60 -4.64
N LYS A 75 -24.63 -28.27 -4.57
CA LYS A 75 -25.39 -27.40 -5.49
C LYS A 75 -24.61 -26.90 -6.71
N ASN A 76 -23.28 -26.94 -6.71
CA ASN A 76 -22.46 -26.42 -7.83
C ASN A 76 -21.80 -27.56 -8.60
N GLU A 77 -22.18 -27.72 -9.87
CA GLU A 77 -21.52 -28.64 -10.79
C GLU A 77 -20.07 -28.23 -11.10
N PHE A 78 -19.76 -26.94 -10.94
CA PHE A 78 -18.43 -26.36 -11.18
C PHE A 78 -17.88 -25.77 -9.88
N THR A 79 -16.90 -26.45 -9.28
CA THR A 79 -16.11 -25.94 -8.14
C THR A 79 -14.68 -25.72 -8.63
N ILE A 80 -14.18 -24.49 -8.52
CA ILE A 80 -12.78 -24.15 -8.75
C ILE A 80 -12.11 -24.06 -7.37
N LEU A 81 -10.90 -24.59 -7.22
CA LEU A 81 -10.13 -24.41 -5.98
C LEU A 81 -8.92 -23.55 -6.27
N ALA A 82 -8.52 -22.73 -5.30
CA ALA A 82 -7.30 -21.96 -5.44
C ALA A 82 -6.11 -22.91 -5.61
N TRP A 83 -5.22 -22.66 -6.57
CA TRP A 83 -4.10 -23.54 -6.87
C TRP A 83 -2.75 -22.91 -6.53
N ASN A 84 -2.64 -21.60 -6.36
CA ASN A 84 -1.38 -20.94 -6.00
C ASN A 84 -1.64 -19.58 -5.34
N ASP A 85 -0.58 -18.94 -4.82
CA ASP A 85 -0.64 -17.60 -4.19
C ASP A 85 -1.31 -16.57 -5.09
N LYS A 86 -0.98 -16.58 -6.38
CA LYS A 86 -1.58 -15.67 -7.36
C LYS A 86 -3.07 -15.94 -7.53
N ASP A 87 -3.53 -17.20 -7.49
CA ASP A 87 -4.97 -17.49 -7.54
C ASP A 87 -5.68 -16.97 -6.27
N ILE A 88 -5.02 -17.00 -5.10
CA ILE A 88 -5.58 -16.43 -3.87
C ILE A 88 -5.67 -14.91 -3.99
N GLU A 89 -4.60 -14.26 -4.44
CA GLU A 89 -4.54 -12.81 -4.66
C GLU A 89 -5.58 -12.37 -5.71
N ASP A 90 -5.57 -12.99 -6.89
CA ASP A 90 -6.48 -12.70 -7.99
C ASP A 90 -7.93 -12.96 -7.58
N ALA A 91 -8.21 -14.11 -6.94
CA ALA A 91 -9.56 -14.41 -6.50
C ALA A 91 -10.01 -13.38 -5.46
N ILE A 92 -9.17 -12.94 -4.51
CA ILE A 92 -9.55 -11.91 -3.52
C ILE A 92 -9.75 -10.53 -4.15
N ASN A 93 -8.97 -10.17 -5.16
CA ASN A 93 -9.23 -8.98 -5.98
C ASN A 93 -10.61 -9.04 -6.67
N HIS A 94 -11.02 -10.23 -7.11
CA HIS A 94 -12.34 -10.46 -7.66
C HIS A 94 -13.44 -10.59 -6.57
N TYR A 95 -13.10 -11.03 -5.35
CA TYR A 95 -14.05 -11.29 -4.25
C TYR A 95 -14.79 -10.06 -3.76
N ILE A 96 -14.17 -8.90 -3.89
CA ILE A 96 -14.74 -7.63 -3.44
C ILE A 96 -15.76 -7.08 -4.45
N ASN A 97 -15.80 -7.64 -5.67
CA ASN A 97 -16.60 -7.15 -6.79
C ASN A 97 -17.74 -8.11 -7.20
N GLU A 98 -18.27 -8.91 -6.25
CA GLU A 98 -19.62 -9.54 -6.26
C GLU A 98 -19.86 -10.95 -6.86
N LEU A 99 -18.88 -11.76 -7.31
CA LEU A 99 -19.23 -13.03 -8.01
C LEU A 99 -18.47 -14.31 -7.64
N THR A 100 -17.73 -14.35 -6.55
CA THR A 100 -16.66 -15.34 -6.37
C THR A 100 -16.94 -16.45 -5.34
N ASP A 101 -17.94 -16.29 -4.47
CA ASP A 101 -18.26 -17.31 -3.45
C ASP A 101 -18.77 -18.61 -4.09
N GLU A 102 -19.31 -18.53 -5.30
CA GLU A 102 -19.72 -19.69 -6.09
C GLU A 102 -18.54 -20.45 -6.71
N PHE A 103 -17.43 -19.76 -6.99
CA PHE A 103 -16.30 -20.33 -7.73
C PHE A 103 -15.20 -20.88 -6.86
N TYR A 104 -14.77 -20.21 -5.77
CA TYR A 104 -13.75 -20.73 -4.84
C TYR A 104 -14.26 -20.88 -3.39
N PRO A 105 -14.98 -21.98 -3.09
CA PRO A 105 -15.53 -22.23 -1.76
C PRO A 105 -14.47 -22.44 -0.67
N ASP A 106 -13.24 -22.80 -1.05
CA ASP A 106 -12.11 -22.96 -0.14
C ASP A 106 -11.54 -21.64 0.37
N LEU A 107 -11.85 -20.52 -0.29
CA LEU A 107 -11.42 -19.18 0.11
C LEU A 107 -12.41 -18.50 1.08
N ILE A 108 -13.64 -19.02 1.20
CA ILE A 108 -14.69 -18.43 2.06
C ILE A 108 -14.23 -18.25 3.51
N PRO A 109 -13.62 -19.26 4.19
CA PRO A 109 -13.22 -19.09 5.60
C PRO A 109 -12.19 -17.97 5.79
N LEU A 110 -11.24 -17.84 4.86
CA LEU A 110 -10.24 -16.77 4.89
C LEU A 110 -10.87 -15.41 4.64
N LYS A 111 -11.75 -15.32 3.63
CA LYS A 111 -12.48 -14.10 3.27
C LYS A 111 -13.28 -13.57 4.46
N ASP A 112 -14.10 -14.43 5.09
CA ASP A 112 -14.98 -14.05 6.19
C ASP A 112 -14.18 -13.49 7.37
N GLU A 113 -13.08 -14.15 7.74
CA GLU A 113 -12.26 -13.70 8.87
C GLU A 113 -11.49 -12.41 8.55
N LEU A 114 -11.02 -12.27 7.30
CA LEU A 114 -10.34 -11.06 6.85
C LEU A 114 -11.29 -9.85 6.79
N ILE A 115 -12.53 -10.02 6.32
CA ILE A 115 -13.55 -8.97 6.33
C ILE A 115 -13.89 -8.57 7.77
N LYS A 116 -14.16 -9.53 8.66
CA LYS A 116 -14.43 -9.25 10.09
C LYS A 116 -13.29 -8.48 10.75
N TRP A 117 -12.05 -8.88 10.46
CA TRP A 117 -10.86 -8.17 10.95
C TRP A 117 -10.83 -6.72 10.45
N ALA A 118 -11.08 -6.48 9.16
CA ALA A 118 -11.03 -5.14 8.60
C ALA A 118 -12.19 -4.25 9.07
N GLU A 119 -13.39 -4.81 9.21
CA GLU A 119 -14.58 -4.12 9.74
C GLU A 119 -14.38 -3.69 11.20
N ARG A 120 -13.79 -4.56 12.03
CA ARG A 120 -13.46 -4.25 13.42
C ARG A 120 -12.66 -2.96 13.58
N TYR A 121 -11.83 -2.63 12.60
CA TYR A 121 -10.94 -1.46 12.63
C TYR A 121 -11.37 -0.34 11.68
N ASN A 122 -12.54 -0.44 11.05
CA ASN A 122 -13.04 0.51 10.04
C ASN A 122 -12.04 0.69 8.86
N ILE A 123 -11.38 -0.39 8.43
CA ILE A 123 -10.42 -0.39 7.30
C ILE A 123 -10.85 -1.36 6.20
N ASN A 124 -12.12 -1.75 6.16
CA ASN A 124 -12.67 -2.65 5.13
C ASN A 124 -12.73 -1.96 3.76
N CYS A 125 -11.62 -1.98 3.04
CA CYS A 125 -11.52 -1.52 1.65
C CYS A 125 -10.54 -2.41 0.87
N SER A 126 -10.72 -2.45 -0.46
CA SER A 126 -10.04 -3.46 -1.29
C SER A 126 -8.53 -3.48 -1.14
N TRP A 127 -7.89 -2.33 -1.26
CA TRP A 127 -6.44 -2.24 -1.22
C TRP A 127 -5.86 -2.59 0.16
N ILE A 128 -6.61 -2.43 1.26
CA ILE A 128 -6.19 -2.87 2.60
C ILE A 128 -6.25 -4.40 2.70
N LEU A 129 -7.33 -5.02 2.19
CA LEU A 129 -7.45 -6.48 2.18
C LEU A 129 -6.34 -7.11 1.32
N GLU A 130 -6.06 -6.53 0.15
CA GLU A 130 -4.93 -6.89 -0.71
C GLU A 130 -3.59 -6.82 0.06
N THR A 131 -3.33 -5.69 0.71
CA THR A 131 -2.11 -5.48 1.50
C THR A 131 -1.99 -6.51 2.63
N ALA A 132 -3.10 -6.85 3.28
CA ALA A 132 -3.11 -7.85 4.35
C ALA A 132 -2.75 -9.26 3.83
N ILE A 133 -3.25 -9.64 2.66
CA ILE A 133 -2.91 -10.93 2.02
C ILE A 133 -1.44 -10.98 1.64
N GLU A 134 -0.92 -9.93 1.02
CA GLU A 134 0.50 -9.85 0.67
C GLU A 134 1.40 -9.90 1.89
N THR A 135 0.97 -9.25 2.97
CA THR A 135 1.64 -9.30 4.28
C THR A 135 1.69 -10.73 4.80
N MET A 136 0.57 -11.46 4.77
CA MET A 136 0.52 -12.87 5.16
C MET A 136 1.34 -13.78 4.24
N GLY A 137 1.31 -13.56 2.93
CA GLY A 137 2.14 -14.28 1.96
C GLY A 137 3.63 -14.05 2.19
N HIS A 138 4.02 -12.82 2.53
CA HIS A 138 5.38 -12.49 2.92
C HIS A 138 5.80 -13.20 4.22
N TRP A 139 4.95 -13.20 5.26
CA TRP A 139 5.19 -13.95 6.49
C TRP A 139 5.36 -15.45 6.23
N TYR A 140 4.53 -16.03 5.37
CA TYR A 140 4.63 -17.45 4.99
C TYR A 140 5.97 -17.78 4.32
N ARG A 141 6.41 -16.96 3.35
CA ARG A 141 7.62 -17.23 2.55
C ARG A 141 8.92 -16.98 3.31
N LEU A 142 8.99 -15.92 4.10
CA LEU A 142 10.25 -15.50 4.74
C LEU A 142 10.40 -15.92 6.20
N SER A 143 9.39 -16.62 6.75
CA SER A 143 9.21 -16.77 8.20
C SER A 143 9.07 -15.39 8.88
N PRO A 144 8.02 -15.15 9.67
CA PRO A 144 7.89 -13.88 10.38
C PRO A 144 8.91 -13.76 11.53
N TYR A 145 9.73 -14.77 11.81
CA TYR A 145 10.63 -14.77 12.96
C TYR A 145 12.01 -14.23 12.62
N VAL A 146 12.38 -13.11 13.24
CA VAL A 146 13.77 -12.66 13.33
C VAL A 146 14.24 -12.92 14.76
N GLY A 147 14.86 -14.09 14.98
CA GLY A 147 15.12 -14.62 16.31
C GLY A 147 13.82 -15.00 17.03
N ASN A 148 13.60 -14.47 18.23
CA ASN A 148 12.39 -14.73 19.03
C ASN A 148 11.28 -13.68 18.85
N LYS A 149 11.44 -12.73 17.91
CA LYS A 149 10.44 -11.68 17.67
C LYS A 149 9.73 -11.92 16.34
N ILE A 150 8.41 -11.76 16.37
CA ILE A 150 7.56 -11.71 15.18
C ILE A 150 7.80 -10.35 14.51
N TYR A 151 8.22 -10.38 13.26
CA TYR A 151 8.41 -9.23 12.38
C TYR A 151 7.07 -8.85 11.78
N GLU A 152 6.31 -8.10 12.56
CA GLU A 152 5.00 -7.57 12.19
C GLU A 152 5.19 -6.24 11.44
N GLU A 153 5.70 -6.34 10.23
CA GLU A 153 5.63 -5.25 9.26
C GLU A 153 4.51 -5.52 8.28
N TRP A 154 3.86 -4.45 7.84
CA TRP A 154 3.12 -4.48 6.60
C TRP A 154 4.07 -4.83 5.45
N GLN A 155 3.65 -5.73 4.58
CA GLN A 155 4.26 -5.82 3.28
C GLN A 155 3.75 -4.67 2.44
N TYR A 156 4.65 -3.76 2.09
CA TYR A 156 4.34 -2.75 1.11
C TYR A 156 4.37 -3.43 -0.25
N ARG A 157 3.37 -3.17 -1.10
CA ARG A 157 3.61 -3.17 -2.55
C ARG A 157 4.66 -2.08 -2.77
N GLY A 158 5.94 -2.43 -2.56
CA GLY A 158 7.02 -1.65 -3.12
C GLY A 158 6.63 -1.51 -4.58
N VAL A 159 6.50 -0.27 -5.05
CA VAL A 159 6.13 0.03 -6.44
C VAL A 159 7.04 -0.83 -7.26
N VAL A 160 6.54 -1.98 -7.75
CA VAL A 160 7.39 -2.92 -8.45
C VAL A 160 7.70 -2.12 -9.69
N PHE A 161 8.96 -1.70 -9.78
CA PHE A 161 9.50 -0.84 -10.82
C PHE A 161 9.52 -1.61 -12.15
N TRP A 162 8.39 -2.22 -12.55
CA TRP A 162 7.97 -2.22 -13.93
C TRP A 162 7.84 -0.76 -14.30
N GLY A 163 8.98 -0.12 -14.59
CA GLY A 163 9.06 1.31 -14.86
C GLY A 163 8.03 1.64 -15.93
N LEU A 164 7.56 2.88 -15.97
CA LEU A 164 6.59 3.37 -16.97
C LEU A 164 7.16 3.32 -18.41
N GLY A 165 8.08 2.40 -18.71
CA GLY A 165 9.05 2.47 -19.78
C GLY A 165 9.74 3.82 -19.81
N LEU A 166 9.92 4.50 -18.66
CA LEU A 166 10.54 5.81 -18.66
C LEU A 166 11.91 5.68 -19.33
N PRO A 167 12.32 6.66 -20.16
CA PRO A 167 13.67 6.64 -20.69
C PRO A 167 14.67 6.52 -19.54
N LEU A 168 15.85 5.97 -19.82
CA LEU A 168 16.96 6.08 -18.89
C LEU A 168 17.46 7.53 -18.86
N PHE A 169 17.84 8.01 -17.68
CA PHE A 169 18.59 9.26 -17.61
C PHE A 169 20.01 9.02 -18.13
N GLU A 170 20.36 9.66 -19.23
CA GLU A 170 21.68 9.56 -19.85
C GLU A 170 22.35 10.93 -19.86
N PHE A 171 23.54 11.02 -19.27
CA PHE A 171 24.41 12.19 -19.32
C PHE A 171 25.69 11.84 -20.08
N SER A 172 25.66 12.03 -21.39
CA SER A 172 26.72 11.57 -22.32
C SER A 172 27.78 12.63 -22.65
N GLU A 173 27.59 13.87 -22.20
CA GLU A 173 28.51 14.97 -22.46
C GLU A 173 29.87 14.74 -21.76
N LYS A 174 30.96 14.95 -22.50
CA LYS A 174 32.32 14.73 -21.99
C LYS A 174 33.00 16.07 -21.69
N PHE A 175 33.47 16.22 -20.46
CA PHE A 175 34.15 17.43 -20.02
C PHE A 175 35.63 17.18 -19.81
N LYS A 176 36.45 18.18 -20.18
CA LYS A 176 37.86 18.25 -19.81
C LYS A 176 38.09 19.55 -19.05
N TRP A 177 38.70 19.46 -17.88
CA TRP A 177 39.12 20.63 -17.12
C TRP A 177 40.44 21.14 -17.68
N ASP A 178 40.46 22.38 -18.14
CA ASP A 178 41.70 23.05 -18.52
C ASP A 178 42.22 23.93 -17.38
N ILE A 179 43.13 23.36 -16.58
CA ILE A 179 43.71 24.04 -15.41
C ILE A 179 44.44 25.34 -15.75
N ALA A 180 44.81 25.57 -17.02
CA ALA A 180 45.48 26.79 -17.44
C ALA A 180 44.51 27.96 -17.70
N PHE A 181 43.23 27.68 -18.00
CA PHE A 181 42.26 28.69 -18.44
C PHE A 181 41.01 28.80 -17.56
N GLU A 182 40.75 27.82 -16.68
CA GLU A 182 39.60 27.88 -15.77
C GLU A 182 39.95 27.38 -14.36
N THR A 183 39.38 28.04 -13.36
CA THR A 183 39.42 27.58 -11.97
C THR A 183 38.56 26.33 -11.78
N GLU A 184 38.83 25.56 -10.72
CA GLU A 184 38.01 24.40 -10.35
C GLU A 184 36.52 24.77 -10.18
N LYS A 185 36.25 25.94 -9.59
CA LYS A 185 34.89 26.46 -9.39
C LYS A 185 34.19 26.67 -10.73
N GLN A 186 34.84 27.33 -11.70
CA GLN A 186 34.30 27.57 -13.04
C GLN A 186 34.03 26.24 -13.77
N PHE A 187 34.95 25.28 -13.68
CA PHE A 187 34.75 23.96 -14.27
C PHE A 187 33.54 23.24 -13.67
N LYS A 188 33.43 23.20 -12.34
CA LYS A 188 32.29 22.59 -11.63
C LYS A 188 30.97 23.25 -12.02
N GLU A 189 30.95 24.57 -12.14
CA GLU A 189 29.76 25.33 -12.54
C GLU A 189 29.35 25.03 -13.99
N LYS A 190 30.32 24.94 -14.91
CA LYS A 190 30.12 24.51 -16.30
C LYS A 190 29.50 23.11 -16.38
N VAL A 191 30.07 22.13 -15.67
CA VAL A 191 29.56 20.74 -15.63
C VAL A 191 28.16 20.70 -15.02
N ARG A 192 27.93 21.38 -13.89
CA ARG A 192 26.63 21.40 -13.20
C ARG A 192 25.55 22.03 -14.07
N THR A 193 25.86 23.12 -14.76
CA THR A 193 24.93 23.77 -15.70
C THR A 193 24.48 22.78 -16.77
N LYS A 194 25.41 22.07 -17.42
CA LYS A 194 25.07 21.06 -18.42
C LYS A 194 24.34 19.85 -17.85
N PHE A 195 24.72 19.36 -16.68
CA PHE A 195 24.00 18.30 -16.00
C PHE A 195 22.53 18.69 -15.74
N ASN A 196 22.29 19.90 -15.23
CA ASN A 196 20.95 20.42 -14.98
C ASN A 196 20.14 20.57 -16.28
N GLU A 197 20.75 21.01 -17.38
CA GLU A 197 20.09 21.04 -18.69
C GLU A 197 19.61 19.64 -19.11
N TYR A 198 20.46 18.61 -18.98
CA TYR A 198 20.11 17.23 -19.31
C TYR A 198 19.05 16.67 -18.36
N LEU A 199 19.17 16.93 -17.06
CA LEU A 199 18.20 16.53 -16.05
C LEU A 199 16.81 17.14 -16.34
N ASN A 200 16.76 18.44 -16.66
CA ASN A 200 15.51 19.11 -16.99
C ASN A 200 14.86 18.53 -18.27
N LYS A 201 15.67 18.27 -19.32
CA LYS A 201 15.19 17.59 -20.53
C LYS A 201 14.65 16.19 -20.23
N TYR A 202 15.32 15.46 -19.34
CA TYR A 202 14.89 14.13 -18.91
C TYR A 202 13.56 14.17 -18.14
N ILE A 203 13.43 15.08 -17.17
CA ILE A 203 12.21 15.29 -16.40
C ILE A 203 11.06 15.63 -17.36
N GLU A 204 11.29 16.50 -18.33
CA GLU A 204 10.26 16.88 -19.31
C GLU A 204 9.81 15.69 -20.17
N LYS A 205 10.75 14.85 -20.63
CA LYS A 205 10.40 13.59 -21.32
C LYS A 205 9.54 12.68 -20.44
N CYS A 206 9.85 12.59 -19.14
CA CYS A 206 9.05 11.81 -18.20
C CYS A 206 7.65 12.41 -18.02
N ARG A 207 7.51 13.74 -17.96
CA ARG A 207 6.22 14.43 -17.89
C ARG A 207 5.36 14.17 -19.12
N ILE A 208 5.93 14.32 -20.31
CA ILE A 208 5.24 14.03 -21.58
C ILE A 208 4.73 12.60 -21.59
N LYS A 209 5.60 11.63 -21.24
CA LYS A 209 5.21 10.21 -21.20
C LYS A 209 4.13 9.91 -20.17
N ALA A 210 4.20 10.53 -18.99
CA ALA A 210 3.17 10.41 -17.97
C ALA A 210 1.82 10.95 -18.48
N GLN A 211 1.82 12.10 -19.18
CA GLN A 211 0.62 12.67 -19.81
C GLN A 211 0.05 11.78 -20.91
N GLU A 212 0.89 11.22 -21.79
CA GLU A 212 0.48 10.26 -22.83
C GLU A 212 -0.22 9.03 -22.24
N MET A 213 0.17 8.63 -21.03
CA MET A 213 -0.43 7.52 -20.29
C MET A 213 -1.60 7.96 -19.38
N ASN A 214 -2.09 9.19 -19.51
CA ASN A 214 -3.17 9.77 -18.70
C ASN A 214 -2.91 9.82 -17.19
N TYR A 215 -1.64 9.91 -16.77
CA TYR A 215 -1.32 10.15 -15.36
C TYR A 215 -1.66 11.59 -15.00
N THR A 216 -2.18 11.77 -13.78
CA THR A 216 -2.51 13.09 -13.24
C THR A 216 -1.50 13.48 -12.16
N LYS A 217 -1.07 14.75 -12.17
CA LYS A 217 -0.21 15.31 -11.12
C LYS A 217 -0.94 15.30 -9.79
N SER A 218 -0.29 14.83 -8.73
CA SER A 218 -0.83 14.95 -7.37
C SER A 218 -0.86 16.43 -6.98
N ILE A 219 -2.01 16.91 -6.51
CA ILE A 219 -2.29 18.34 -6.33
C ILE A 219 -1.92 18.81 -4.91
N GLU A 220 -1.65 17.88 -3.98
CA GLU A 220 -1.86 18.18 -2.58
C GLU A 220 -0.61 17.97 -1.70
N LYS A 221 -0.11 19.08 -1.13
CA LYS A 221 0.91 19.06 -0.08
C LYS A 221 0.34 18.47 1.21
N ARG A 222 1.01 17.50 1.84
CA ARG A 222 0.52 16.85 3.07
C ARG A 222 1.61 16.67 4.11
N GLN A 223 1.24 16.87 5.37
CA GLN A 223 2.11 16.64 6.52
C GLN A 223 1.79 15.27 7.11
N VAL A 224 2.82 14.57 7.60
CA VAL A 224 2.69 13.25 8.24
C VAL A 224 1.70 13.29 9.40
N GLU A 225 1.65 14.40 10.14
CA GLU A 225 0.71 14.63 11.24
C GLU A 225 -0.76 14.42 10.83
N HIS A 226 -1.14 14.74 9.59
CA HIS A 226 -2.52 14.57 9.13
C HIS A 226 -2.93 13.10 9.02
N PHE A 227 -1.98 12.20 8.73
CA PHE A 227 -2.24 10.76 8.73
C PHE A 227 -2.47 10.24 10.13
N GLU A 228 -1.79 10.81 11.13
CA GLU A 228 -2.03 10.47 12.51
C GLU A 228 -3.43 10.87 12.96
N TRP A 229 -3.85 12.09 12.64
CA TRP A 229 -5.21 12.55 12.93
C TRP A 229 -6.25 11.62 12.29
N PHE A 230 -5.97 11.19 11.06
CA PHE A 230 -6.81 10.24 10.34
C PHE A 230 -6.86 8.88 11.04
N VAL A 231 -5.75 8.32 11.52
CA VAL A 231 -5.74 7.05 12.28
C VAL A 231 -6.48 7.18 13.62
N LEU A 232 -6.26 8.26 14.37
CA LEU A 232 -6.97 8.50 15.64
C LEU A 232 -8.49 8.58 15.41
N TYR A 233 -8.91 9.24 14.34
CA TYR A 233 -10.32 9.36 13.98
C TYR A 233 -10.91 8.05 13.46
N GLN A 234 -10.32 7.47 12.40
CA GLN A 234 -10.88 6.36 11.66
C GLN A 234 -10.80 5.06 12.45
N ILE A 235 -9.65 4.80 13.06
CA ILE A 235 -9.28 3.49 13.57
C ILE A 235 -9.48 3.43 15.08
N LYS A 236 -8.97 4.41 15.84
CA LYS A 236 -9.21 4.48 17.29
C LYS A 236 -10.62 4.96 17.65
N GLY A 237 -11.38 5.42 16.68
CA GLY A 237 -12.75 5.89 16.88
C GLY A 237 -12.87 7.15 17.72
N TRP A 238 -11.81 7.95 17.85
CA TRP A 238 -11.85 9.18 18.65
C TRP A 238 -12.70 10.26 17.97
N GLU A 239 -13.38 11.05 18.80
CA GLU A 239 -14.09 12.26 18.36
C GLU A 239 -13.11 13.44 18.19
N LEU A 240 -13.49 14.42 17.36
CA LEU A 240 -12.64 15.57 17.06
C LEU A 240 -12.16 16.34 18.31
N PRO A 241 -13.00 16.60 19.35
CA PRO A 241 -12.54 17.28 20.56
C PRO A 241 -11.42 16.54 21.29
N LYS A 242 -11.49 15.19 21.32
CA LYS A 242 -10.45 14.37 21.93
C LYS A 242 -9.15 14.40 21.13
N ILE A 243 -9.27 14.44 19.80
CA ILE A 243 -8.11 14.53 18.90
C ILE A 243 -7.44 15.91 19.04
N THR A 244 -8.19 17.01 19.05
CA THR A 244 -7.64 18.37 19.24
C THR A 244 -6.93 18.49 20.59
N GLU A 245 -7.53 17.99 21.67
CA GLU A 245 -6.92 17.99 23.01
C GLU A 245 -5.61 17.20 23.02
N PHE A 246 -5.62 15.97 22.52
CA PHE A 246 -4.44 15.10 22.47
C PHE A 246 -3.28 15.74 21.68
N ILE A 247 -3.56 16.30 20.50
CA ILE A 247 -2.54 16.96 19.68
C ILE A 247 -2.00 18.20 20.38
N SER A 248 -2.89 18.99 21.01
CA SER A 248 -2.50 20.20 21.73
C SER A 248 -1.56 19.89 22.89
N GLN A 249 -1.87 18.87 23.68
CA GLN A 249 -1.02 18.41 24.78
C GLN A 249 0.35 17.93 24.29
N ARG A 250 0.40 17.21 23.16
CA ARG A 250 1.64 16.63 22.65
C ARG A 250 2.54 17.63 21.92
N THR A 251 1.96 18.59 21.20
CA THR A 251 2.70 19.49 20.31
C THR A 251 2.77 20.93 20.80
N GLY A 252 1.95 21.31 21.79
CA GLY A 252 1.77 22.69 22.22
C GLY A 252 1.00 23.57 21.22
N LYS A 253 0.51 22.99 20.11
CA LYS A 253 -0.23 23.71 19.07
C LYS A 253 -1.73 23.41 19.16
N PHE A 254 -2.53 24.48 19.15
CA PHE A 254 -3.98 24.38 19.07
C PHE A 254 -4.44 24.25 17.61
N TYR A 255 -5.36 23.33 17.36
CA TYR A 255 -6.01 23.14 16.07
C TYR A 255 -7.52 23.14 16.25
N GLU A 256 -8.23 23.86 15.39
CA GLU A 256 -9.69 23.81 15.34
C GLU A 256 -10.18 22.44 14.84
N GLU A 257 -11.29 21.94 15.39
CA GLU A 257 -11.91 20.66 14.97
C GLU A 257 -12.24 20.65 13.47
N SER A 258 -12.72 21.78 12.93
CA SER A 258 -13.01 21.98 11.51
C SER A 258 -11.78 21.74 10.62
N ASN A 259 -10.60 22.16 11.08
CA ASN A 259 -9.32 21.99 10.40
C ASN A 259 -8.89 20.53 10.43
N ILE A 260 -9.01 19.87 11.59
CA ILE A 260 -8.70 18.44 11.71
C ILE A 260 -9.60 17.63 10.78
N TYR A 261 -10.91 17.82 10.83
CA TYR A 261 -11.86 17.08 10.00
C TYR A 261 -11.64 17.29 8.51
N LYS A 262 -11.36 18.54 8.09
CA LYS A 262 -11.01 18.85 6.71
C LYS A 262 -9.81 18.03 6.24
N ASN A 263 -8.77 17.87 7.06
CA ASN A 263 -7.59 17.08 6.71
C ASN A 263 -7.86 15.57 6.77
N VAL A 264 -8.63 15.09 7.75
CA VAL A 264 -9.11 13.69 7.82
C VAL A 264 -9.83 13.31 6.52
N LYS A 265 -10.78 14.13 6.06
CA LYS A 265 -11.52 13.91 4.80
C LYS A 265 -10.59 13.89 3.58
N LYS A 266 -9.60 14.78 3.54
CA LYS A 266 -8.60 14.83 2.46
C LYS A 266 -7.73 13.58 2.43
N ILE A 267 -7.31 13.06 3.59
CA ILE A 267 -6.53 11.81 3.66
C ILE A 267 -7.39 10.62 3.21
N SER A 268 -8.63 10.52 3.68
CA SER A 268 -9.60 9.49 3.23
C SER A 268 -9.73 9.45 1.71
N GLN A 269 -9.92 10.61 1.08
CA GLN A 269 -10.01 10.73 -0.38
C GLN A 269 -8.69 10.34 -1.07
N LEU A 270 -7.55 10.79 -0.53
CA LEU A 270 -6.23 10.53 -1.10
C LEU A 270 -5.88 9.04 -1.13
N ILE A 271 -6.19 8.30 -0.05
CA ILE A 271 -5.86 6.87 0.06
C ILE A 271 -7.00 5.95 -0.42
N GLU A 272 -8.15 6.52 -0.78
CA GLU A 272 -9.37 5.79 -1.18
C GLU A 272 -9.86 4.85 -0.05
N LEU A 273 -9.92 5.36 1.18
CA LEU A 273 -10.52 4.66 2.33
C LEU A 273 -11.75 5.44 2.81
N PRO A 274 -12.98 4.88 2.73
CA PRO A 274 -14.18 5.53 3.23
C PRO A 274 -14.08 5.89 4.72
N LEU A 275 -14.62 7.06 5.09
CA LEU A 275 -14.72 7.45 6.50
C LEU A 275 -15.68 6.52 7.25
N ARG A 276 -15.38 6.22 8.51
CA ARG A 276 -16.27 5.46 9.39
C ARG A 276 -17.62 6.18 9.55
N ASP A 277 -18.69 5.40 9.67
CA ASP A 277 -20.03 5.93 9.96
C ASP A 277 -20.08 6.56 11.37
N GLY A 278 -20.81 7.66 11.52
CA GLY A 278 -21.09 8.26 12.84
C GLY A 278 -20.73 9.73 13.04
N TYR A 279 -20.32 10.46 11.99
CA TYR A 279 -20.15 11.91 12.06
C TYR A 279 -21.01 12.58 10.98
N ARG A 280 -22.30 12.76 11.29
CA ARG A 280 -23.25 13.59 10.54
C ARG A 280 -23.75 14.70 11.44
#